data_AF-A0A1E8E2G5-F1
#
_entry.id   AF-A0A1E8E2G5-F1
#
_cell.length_a   1.000
_cell.length_b   1.000
_cell.length_c   1.000
_cell.angle_alpha   90.00
_cell.angle_beta   90.00
_cell.angle_gamma   90.00
#
_symmetry.space_group_name_H-M   'P 1'
#
loop_
_entity.id
_entity.type
_entity.pdbx_description
1 polymer ?
#
loop_
_entity_poly.entity_id
_entity_poly.type
_entity_poly.pdbx_seq_one_letter_code
_entity_poly.pdbx_strand_id
1 'polypeptide(L)'
;MHTLPASQFIFPDPIEVDPEGEGLICVGADLSPSTLYEAYTHGLFPWFSEGDPICWWSPEPRCVIIPQHYQPSKSLIRNMKKIDYRITINHAFEQVIRNCALPRSYANETWISEEIIQGYCQLFAAGYGYSVEVWEQDLLVGGLYGVSIGKGCFGESMFSHRTDVSKMAFYSLMLLGQEQQLPWIDCQLVNDHLISLGACTLSRQDYLKSLQDVVKQPAINWKKYQDSVFSSKTIAQYARLLE
;
A
#
# COMPACT_ATOMS: atom_id res chain seq x y z
N MET A 1 -13.81 11.50 -4.23
CA MET A 1 -13.13 10.90 -5.38
C MET A 1 -13.54 11.66 -6.61
N HIS A 2 -12.55 12.03 -7.42
CA HIS A 2 -12.82 12.61 -8.74
C HIS A 2 -13.03 11.47 -9.72
N THR A 3 -14.05 11.57 -10.57
CA THR A 3 -14.21 10.64 -11.69
C THR A 3 -13.03 10.84 -12.63
N LEU A 4 -12.19 9.81 -12.77
CA LEU A 4 -11.11 9.80 -13.74
C LEU A 4 -11.67 9.64 -15.15
N PRO A 5 -11.01 10.20 -16.18
CA PRO A 5 -11.29 9.81 -17.56
C PRO A 5 -10.95 8.32 -17.76
N ALA A 6 -11.50 7.72 -18.80
CA ALA A 6 -11.09 6.37 -19.21
C ALA A 6 -9.60 6.36 -19.55
N SER A 7 -8.90 5.29 -19.17
CA SER A 7 -7.53 5.04 -19.62
C SER A 7 -7.49 4.95 -21.15
N GLN A 8 -6.41 5.47 -21.75
CA GLN A 8 -6.15 5.29 -23.18
C GLN A 8 -5.61 3.87 -23.49
N PHE A 9 -5.15 3.17 -22.44
CA PHE A 9 -4.56 1.84 -22.52
C PHE A 9 -5.51 0.82 -21.87
N ILE A 10 -5.67 -0.31 -22.53
CA ILE A 10 -6.39 -1.48 -22.03
C ILE A 10 -5.34 -2.52 -21.64
N PHE A 11 -5.41 -3.03 -20.42
CA PHE A 11 -4.49 -4.05 -19.95
C PHE A 11 -5.01 -5.45 -20.32
N PRO A 12 -4.13 -6.37 -20.75
CA PRO A 12 -4.53 -7.74 -21.05
C PRO A 12 -4.87 -8.50 -19.76
N ASP A 13 -5.70 -9.55 -19.88
CA ASP A 13 -5.99 -10.43 -18.76
C ASP A 13 -4.72 -11.23 -18.36
N PRO A 14 -4.20 -11.09 -17.13
CA PRO A 14 -3.01 -11.80 -16.68
C PRO A 14 -3.10 -13.33 -16.78
N ILE A 15 -4.30 -13.90 -16.67
CA ILE A 15 -4.51 -15.36 -16.77
C ILE A 15 -4.32 -15.85 -18.21
N GLU A 16 -4.70 -15.04 -19.20
CA GLU A 16 -4.60 -15.43 -20.60
C GLU A 16 -3.18 -15.27 -21.16
N VAL A 17 -2.49 -14.18 -20.79
CA VAL A 17 -1.19 -13.83 -21.40
C VAL A 17 0.03 -14.41 -20.70
N ASP A 18 -0.10 -14.81 -19.43
CA ASP A 18 0.98 -15.40 -18.65
C ASP A 18 0.50 -16.68 -17.94
N PRO A 19 0.09 -17.74 -18.66
CA PRO A 19 -0.43 -18.96 -18.03
C PRO A 19 0.62 -19.69 -17.17
N GLU A 20 1.92 -19.49 -17.43
CA GLU A 20 3.03 -20.11 -16.70
C GLU A 20 3.40 -19.38 -15.40
N GLY A 21 2.92 -18.14 -15.21
CA GLY A 21 3.06 -17.41 -13.94
C GLY A 21 4.38 -16.70 -13.75
N GLU A 22 5.03 -16.22 -14.82
CA GLU A 22 6.25 -15.43 -14.74
C GLU A 22 6.02 -14.05 -14.10
N GLY A 23 4.80 -13.53 -14.22
CA GLY A 23 4.32 -12.34 -13.54
C GLY A 23 4.45 -11.03 -14.32
N LEU A 24 5.30 -10.94 -15.34
CA LEU A 24 5.37 -9.76 -16.22
C LEU A 24 4.26 -9.84 -17.28
N ILE A 25 3.38 -8.84 -17.31
CA ILE A 25 2.16 -8.88 -18.15
C ILE A 25 2.32 -8.05 -19.42
N CYS A 26 2.84 -6.82 -19.31
CA CYS A 26 3.09 -5.97 -20.48
C CYS A 26 4.11 -4.87 -20.19
N VAL A 27 4.58 -4.21 -21.26
CA VAL A 27 5.57 -3.13 -21.22
C VAL A 27 5.05 -1.92 -22.00
N GLY A 28 5.27 -0.71 -21.48
CA GLY A 28 4.84 0.56 -22.07
C GLY A 28 3.72 1.25 -21.28
N ALA A 29 2.79 1.91 -21.99
CA ALA A 29 1.75 2.78 -21.43
C ALA A 29 2.33 4.03 -20.72
N ASP A 30 1.59 4.59 -19.75
CA ASP A 30 2.00 5.73 -18.94
C ASP A 30 1.62 5.56 -17.46
N LEU A 31 2.03 6.51 -16.62
CA LEU A 31 1.68 6.54 -15.19
C LEU A 31 0.60 7.58 -14.87
N SER A 32 -0.26 7.88 -15.84
CA SER A 32 -1.40 8.77 -15.61
C SER A 32 -2.35 8.16 -14.58
N PRO A 33 -3.10 8.96 -13.79
CA PRO A 33 -4.03 8.43 -12.80
C PRO A 33 -5.05 7.46 -13.37
N SER A 34 -5.56 7.70 -14.59
CA SER A 34 -6.49 6.80 -15.27
C SER A 34 -5.87 5.46 -15.62
N THR A 35 -4.60 5.44 -16.03
CA THR A 35 -3.90 4.21 -16.43
C THR A 35 -3.46 3.41 -15.21
N LEU A 36 -2.98 4.07 -14.15
CA LEU A 36 -2.74 3.40 -12.87
C LEU A 36 -4.04 2.79 -12.31
N TYR A 37 -5.13 3.56 -12.27
CA TYR A 37 -6.43 3.06 -11.84
C TYR A 37 -6.86 1.83 -12.65
N GLU A 38 -6.76 1.89 -13.98
CA GLU A 38 -7.08 0.77 -14.86
C GLU A 38 -6.23 -0.46 -14.52
N ALA A 39 -4.91 -0.31 -14.40
CA ALA A 39 -3.99 -1.39 -14.04
C ALA A 39 -4.37 -2.06 -12.71
N TYR A 40 -4.57 -1.28 -11.64
CA TYR A 40 -4.94 -1.82 -10.32
C TYR A 40 -6.28 -2.57 -10.35
N THR A 41 -7.27 -2.08 -11.11
CA THR A 41 -8.56 -2.79 -11.24
C THR A 41 -8.48 -4.09 -12.03
N HIS A 42 -7.40 -4.30 -12.78
CA HIS A 42 -7.07 -5.55 -13.46
C HIS A 42 -6.02 -6.38 -12.72
N GLY A 43 -5.57 -5.93 -11.56
CA GLY A 43 -4.62 -6.64 -10.71
C GLY A 43 -3.16 -6.43 -11.09
N LEU A 44 -2.87 -5.41 -11.90
CA LEU A 44 -1.51 -5.05 -12.30
C LEU A 44 -0.99 -3.88 -11.45
N PHE A 45 0.33 -3.81 -11.28
CA PHE A 45 1.03 -2.66 -10.71
C PHE A 45 2.32 -2.39 -11.50
N PRO A 46 2.78 -1.13 -11.59
CA PRO A 46 4.02 -0.78 -12.27
C PRO A 46 5.23 -1.13 -11.39
N TRP A 47 6.25 -1.75 -11.97
CA TRP A 47 7.52 -1.98 -11.30
C TRP A 47 8.67 -2.07 -12.31
N PHE A 48 9.56 -1.09 -12.31
CA PHE A 48 10.66 -0.95 -13.26
C PHE A 48 11.79 -0.09 -12.66
N SER A 49 13.00 -0.17 -13.20
CA SER A 49 14.15 0.65 -12.76
C SER A 49 14.15 2.00 -13.48
N GLU A 50 14.84 3.00 -12.92
CA GLU A 50 15.03 4.27 -13.61
C GLU A 50 15.76 4.07 -14.94
N GLY A 51 15.17 4.59 -16.03
CA GLY A 51 15.69 4.43 -17.39
C GLY A 51 15.19 3.19 -18.14
N ASP A 52 14.58 2.22 -17.45
CA ASP A 52 13.88 1.10 -18.08
C ASP A 52 12.48 1.52 -18.56
N PRO A 53 11.91 0.86 -19.58
CA PRO A 53 10.51 1.07 -19.93
C PRO A 53 9.58 0.64 -18.78
N ILE A 54 8.39 1.25 -18.70
CA ILE A 54 7.38 0.89 -17.69
C ILE A 54 6.98 -0.57 -17.88
N CYS A 55 7.13 -1.37 -16.83
CA CYS A 55 6.73 -2.77 -16.78
C CYS A 55 5.56 -2.97 -15.82
N TRP A 56 4.55 -3.73 -16.26
CA TRP A 56 3.34 -3.99 -15.49
C TRP A 56 3.27 -5.45 -15.07
N TRP A 57 3.08 -5.69 -13.77
CA TRP A 57 3.24 -7.01 -13.17
C TRP A 57 1.96 -7.50 -12.50
N SER A 58 1.71 -8.80 -12.59
CA SER A 58 0.70 -9.53 -11.83
C SER A 58 1.25 -10.92 -11.43
N PRO A 59 1.94 -11.02 -10.28
CA PRO A 59 2.63 -12.23 -9.83
C PRO A 59 1.71 -13.44 -9.60
N GLU A 60 2.29 -14.64 -9.76
CA GLU A 60 1.74 -15.92 -9.31
C GLU A 60 2.77 -16.61 -8.39
N PRO A 61 2.46 -16.85 -7.11
CA PRO A 61 1.25 -16.43 -6.39
C PRO A 61 1.26 -14.94 -6.03
N ARG A 62 0.09 -14.41 -5.64
CA ARG A 62 -0.06 -13.02 -5.16
C ARG A 62 0.06 -12.95 -3.64
N CYS A 63 0.92 -12.08 -3.11
CA CYS A 63 1.11 -11.91 -1.68
C CYS A 63 0.09 -10.94 -1.08
N VAL A 64 -0.58 -11.34 -0.01
CA VAL A 64 -1.58 -10.52 0.69
C VAL A 64 -1.45 -10.65 2.21
N ILE A 65 -1.99 -9.68 2.94
CA ILE A 65 -2.20 -9.77 4.39
C ILE A 65 -3.70 -9.67 4.67
N ILE A 66 -4.21 -10.56 5.52
CA ILE A 66 -5.63 -10.55 5.94
C ILE A 66 -5.73 -9.74 7.25
N PRO A 67 -6.28 -8.51 7.24
CA PRO A 67 -6.27 -7.64 8.43
C PRO A 67 -6.91 -8.30 9.65
N GLN A 68 -7.98 -9.07 9.45
CA GLN A 68 -8.73 -9.75 10.52
C GLN A 68 -7.90 -10.84 11.22
N HIS A 69 -6.86 -11.36 10.56
CA HIS A 69 -5.97 -12.37 11.14
C HIS A 69 -4.66 -11.77 11.66
N TYR A 70 -4.40 -10.49 11.38
CA TYR A 70 -3.17 -9.84 11.79
C TYR A 70 -3.11 -9.65 13.30
N GLN A 71 -1.97 -10.04 13.89
CA GLN A 71 -1.65 -9.75 15.28
C GLN A 71 -0.27 -9.09 15.37
N PRO A 72 -0.16 -7.92 16.03
CA PRO A 72 1.13 -7.27 16.21
C PRO A 72 2.01 -8.10 17.15
N SER A 73 3.32 -8.06 16.92
CA SER A 73 4.26 -8.72 17.83
C SER A 73 4.23 -8.07 19.23
N LYS A 74 4.50 -8.87 20.27
CA LYS A 74 4.59 -8.37 21.66
C LYS A 74 5.65 -7.28 21.80
N SER A 75 6.74 -7.37 21.04
CA SER A 75 7.82 -6.37 21.03
C SER A 75 7.35 -5.04 20.42
N LEU A 76 6.57 -5.08 19.34
CA LEU A 76 5.98 -3.88 18.73
C LEU A 76 5.07 -3.16 19.73
N ILE A 77 4.12 -3.87 20.34
CA ILE A 77 3.20 -3.31 21.34
C ILE A 77 3.98 -2.70 22.53
N ARG A 78 5.02 -3.39 23.00
CA ARG A 78 5.88 -2.86 24.06
C ARG A 78 6.60 -1.58 23.63
N ASN A 79 7.10 -1.51 22.40
CA ASN A 79 7.81 -0.34 21.90
C ASN A 79 6.87 0.86 21.69
N MET A 80 5.66 0.65 21.16
CA MET A 80 4.61 1.66 21.05
C MET A 80 4.18 2.25 22.41
N LYS A 81 4.31 1.49 23.49
CA LYS A 81 4.03 1.94 24.87
C LYS A 81 5.16 2.74 25.52
N LYS A 82 6.39 2.67 25.00
CA LYS A 82 7.55 3.39 25.57
C LYS A 82 7.57 4.85 25.15
N ILE A 83 7.58 5.07 23.83
CA ILE A 83 7.61 6.40 23.22
C ILE A 83 6.26 6.60 22.56
N ASP A 84 5.65 7.75 22.83
CA ASP A 84 4.38 8.10 22.21
C ASP A 84 4.65 8.79 20.88
N TYR A 85 4.54 8.02 19.80
CA TYR A 85 4.60 8.56 18.45
C TYR A 85 3.23 9.05 18.02
N ARG A 86 3.22 10.15 17.29
CA ARG A 86 2.02 10.69 16.66
C ARG A 86 1.81 9.98 15.33
N ILE A 87 0.64 9.41 15.11
CA ILE A 87 0.27 8.72 13.87
C ILE A 87 -0.83 9.52 13.17
N THR A 88 -0.66 9.75 11.87
CA THR A 88 -1.67 10.44 11.04
C THR A 88 -1.93 9.69 9.75
N ILE A 89 -3.01 10.08 9.07
CA ILE A 89 -3.44 9.47 7.80
C ILE A 89 -3.59 10.60 6.78
N ASN A 90 -2.99 10.43 5.59
CA ASN A 90 -3.10 11.35 4.46
C ASN A 90 -2.65 12.81 4.77
N HIS A 91 -1.68 13.01 5.67
CA HIS A 91 -1.15 14.35 5.93
C HIS A 91 0.11 14.69 5.15
N ALA A 92 0.88 13.69 4.72
CA ALA A 92 2.16 13.94 4.05
C ALA A 92 2.51 12.88 3.00
N PHE A 93 1.54 12.53 2.14
CA PHE A 93 1.69 11.49 1.10
C PHE A 93 2.98 11.63 0.29
N GLU A 94 3.24 12.82 -0.26
CA GLU A 94 4.46 13.09 -1.05
C GLU A 94 5.74 12.90 -0.22
N GLN A 95 5.76 13.32 1.05
CA GLN A 95 6.92 13.11 1.92
C GLN A 95 7.14 11.62 2.20
N VAL A 96 6.07 10.84 2.36
CA VAL A 96 6.16 9.40 2.60
C VAL A 96 6.75 8.69 1.38
N ILE A 97 6.21 8.90 0.18
CA ILE A 97 6.73 8.24 -1.03
C ILE A 97 8.16 8.67 -1.35
N ARG A 98 8.52 9.94 -1.13
CA ARG A 98 9.90 10.42 -1.28
C ARG A 98 10.86 9.77 -0.29
N ASN A 99 10.43 9.54 0.96
CA ASN A 99 11.25 8.78 1.92
C ASN A 99 11.37 7.30 1.56
N CYS A 100 10.33 6.70 0.96
CA CYS A 100 10.40 5.33 0.44
C CYS A 100 11.39 5.18 -0.73
N ALA A 101 11.61 6.26 -1.50
CA ALA A 101 12.53 6.30 -2.64
C ALA A 101 14.01 6.44 -2.25
N LEU A 102 14.31 6.79 -0.99
CA LEU A 102 15.70 6.91 -0.53
C LEU A 102 16.41 5.55 -0.51
N PRO A 103 17.72 5.51 -0.80
CA PRO A 103 18.51 4.29 -0.72
C PRO A 103 18.37 3.61 0.63
N ARG A 104 18.34 2.26 0.61
CA ARG A 104 18.23 1.46 1.82
C ARG A 104 19.60 0.92 2.18
N SER A 105 19.84 0.63 3.45
CA SER A 105 21.13 0.08 3.91
C SER A 105 21.55 -1.22 3.20
N TYR A 106 20.62 -1.90 2.55
CA TYR A 106 20.82 -3.16 1.82
C TYR A 106 20.67 -3.04 0.30
N ALA A 107 20.34 -1.86 -0.24
CA ALA A 107 20.15 -1.63 -1.67
C ALA A 107 20.53 -0.20 -2.04
N ASN A 108 21.47 -0.05 -2.98
CA ASN A 108 21.96 1.26 -3.41
C ASN A 108 20.93 2.07 -4.20
N GLU A 109 19.93 1.41 -4.80
CA GLU A 109 18.92 2.03 -5.64
C GLU A 109 17.52 1.51 -5.29
N THR A 110 16.51 2.34 -5.48
CA THR A 110 15.09 1.96 -5.37
C THR A 110 14.43 2.10 -6.73
N TRP A 111 13.37 1.32 -6.96
CA TRP A 111 12.56 1.40 -8.18
C TRP A 111 11.66 2.66 -8.23
N ILE A 112 11.62 3.45 -7.14
CA ILE A 112 10.72 4.60 -7.00
C ILE A 112 11.42 5.83 -7.60
N SER A 113 11.32 5.95 -8.92
CA SER A 113 11.81 7.12 -9.67
C SER A 113 10.92 8.36 -9.47
N GLU A 114 11.35 9.52 -9.95
CA GLU A 114 10.52 10.74 -9.91
C GLU A 114 9.22 10.58 -10.74
N GLU A 115 9.23 9.79 -11.81
CA GLU A 115 8.02 9.48 -12.59
C GLU A 115 6.99 8.68 -11.77
N ILE A 116 7.45 7.68 -11.00
CA ILE A 116 6.60 6.96 -10.04
C ILE A 116 6.05 7.92 -8.99
N ILE A 117 6.91 8.77 -8.41
CA ILE A 117 6.48 9.74 -7.39
C ILE A 117 5.36 10.63 -7.93
N GLN A 118 5.54 11.18 -9.13
CA GLN A 118 4.56 12.06 -9.75
C GLN A 118 3.24 11.33 -10.07
N GLY A 119 3.31 10.14 -10.67
CA GLY A 119 2.11 9.35 -11.00
C GLY A 119 1.27 9.03 -9.77
N TYR A 120 1.90 8.57 -8.69
CA TYR A 120 1.20 8.24 -7.45
C TYR A 120 0.72 9.48 -6.69
N CYS A 121 1.44 10.60 -6.74
CA CYS A 121 0.94 11.86 -6.16
C CYS A 121 -0.29 12.38 -6.91
N GLN A 122 -0.32 12.26 -8.24
CA GLN A 122 -1.50 12.61 -9.04
C GLN A 122 -2.68 11.66 -8.74
N LEU A 123 -2.41 10.36 -8.58
CA LEU A 123 -3.42 9.36 -8.19
C LEU A 123 -3.97 9.63 -6.77
N PHE A 124 -3.10 10.02 -5.84
CA PHE A 124 -3.50 10.49 -4.51
C PHE A 124 -4.40 11.73 -4.59
N ALA A 125 -4.01 12.73 -5.38
CA ALA A 125 -4.80 13.95 -5.59
C ALA A 125 -6.18 13.65 -6.22
N ALA A 126 -6.29 12.61 -7.05
CA ALA A 126 -7.57 12.13 -7.58
C ALA A 126 -8.46 11.42 -6.54
N GLY A 127 -7.89 11.08 -5.37
CA GLY A 127 -8.57 10.47 -4.23
C GLY A 127 -8.45 8.94 -4.17
N TYR A 128 -7.48 8.36 -4.86
CA TYR A 128 -7.23 6.91 -4.91
C TYR A 128 -5.95 6.49 -4.17
N GLY A 129 -5.19 7.42 -3.61
CA GLY A 129 -4.03 7.11 -2.78
C GLY A 129 -4.35 7.20 -1.29
N TYR A 130 -3.53 6.55 -0.47
CA TYR A 130 -3.51 6.77 0.98
C TYR A 130 -2.08 6.72 1.52
N SER A 131 -1.86 7.36 2.66
CA SER A 131 -0.62 7.28 3.43
C SER A 131 -0.90 7.19 4.92
N VAL A 132 0.00 6.52 5.64
CA VAL A 132 0.05 6.49 7.09
C VAL A 132 1.40 7.03 7.52
N GLU A 133 1.39 8.07 8.34
CA GLU A 133 2.60 8.75 8.79
C GLU A 133 2.85 8.50 10.27
N VAL A 134 4.11 8.34 10.66
CA VAL A 134 4.55 8.24 12.05
C VAL A 134 5.54 9.34 12.34
N TRP A 135 5.20 10.18 13.31
CA TRP A 135 5.90 11.40 13.68
C TRP A 135 6.50 11.29 15.07
N GLU A 136 7.77 11.70 15.18
CA GLU A 136 8.42 12.05 16.43
C GLU A 136 8.41 13.57 16.52
N GLN A 137 7.47 14.12 17.31
CA GLN A 137 7.15 15.55 17.31
C GLN A 137 6.70 16.02 15.90
N ASP A 138 7.51 16.86 15.25
CA ASP A 138 7.29 17.38 13.90
C ASP A 138 8.12 16.64 12.83
N LEU A 139 8.98 15.70 13.24
CA LEU A 139 9.81 14.93 12.33
C LEU A 139 9.08 13.68 11.84
N LEU A 140 8.95 13.53 10.52
CA LEU A 140 8.45 12.32 9.89
C LEU A 140 9.51 11.21 10.00
N VAL A 141 9.28 10.21 10.86
CA VAL A 141 10.27 9.16 11.15
C VAL A 141 9.93 7.80 10.54
N GLY A 142 8.70 7.61 10.07
CA GLY A 142 8.29 6.39 9.39
C GLY A 142 6.94 6.57 8.71
N GLY A 143 6.60 5.62 7.86
CA GLY A 143 5.31 5.64 7.19
C GLY A 143 5.21 4.62 6.07
N LEU A 144 4.03 4.55 5.49
CA LEU A 144 3.71 3.76 4.31
C LEU A 144 2.72 4.49 3.43
N TYR A 145 2.68 4.12 2.16
CA TYR A 145 1.68 4.62 1.22
C TYR A 145 1.12 3.47 0.38
N GLY A 146 -0.03 3.74 -0.24
CA GLY A 146 -0.68 2.79 -1.10
C GLY A 146 -1.81 3.37 -1.94
N VAL A 147 -2.48 2.47 -2.65
CA VAL A 147 -3.64 2.77 -3.50
C VAL A 147 -4.90 2.15 -2.91
N SER A 148 -6.04 2.84 -3.02
CA SER A 148 -7.33 2.40 -2.52
C SER A 148 -8.41 2.61 -3.59
N ILE A 149 -9.06 1.51 -3.97
CA ILE A 149 -10.13 1.48 -4.98
C ILE A 149 -11.26 0.60 -4.45
N GLY A 150 -12.42 1.20 -4.18
CA GLY A 150 -13.49 0.52 -3.46
C GLY A 150 -13.00 0.05 -2.09
N LYS A 151 -13.09 -1.26 -1.82
CA LYS A 151 -12.46 -1.91 -0.66
C LYS A 151 -11.13 -2.61 -0.98
N GLY A 152 -10.62 -2.46 -2.20
CA GLY A 152 -9.24 -2.83 -2.54
C GLY A 152 -8.26 -1.88 -1.85
N CYS A 153 -7.24 -2.44 -1.21
CA CYS A 153 -6.19 -1.70 -0.54
C CYS A 153 -4.85 -2.33 -0.92
N PHE A 154 -4.03 -1.58 -1.65
CA PHE A 154 -2.77 -2.03 -2.23
C PHE A 154 -1.63 -1.29 -1.52
N GLY A 155 -0.81 -2.01 -0.76
CA GLY A 155 0.32 -1.42 -0.05
C GLY A 155 1.53 -1.34 -0.96
N GLU A 156 2.09 -0.16 -1.19
CA GLU A 156 3.16 0.01 -2.19
C GLU A 156 4.55 -0.06 -1.58
N SER A 157 4.79 0.78 -0.57
CA SER A 157 6.06 0.77 0.14
C SER A 157 5.95 1.40 1.51
N MET A 158 6.98 1.15 2.31
CA MET A 158 7.15 1.73 3.64
C MET A 158 8.61 2.09 3.89
N PHE A 159 8.85 3.06 4.78
CA PHE A 159 10.18 3.46 5.22
C PHE A 159 10.22 3.60 6.75
N SER A 160 11.43 3.52 7.31
CA SER A 160 11.66 3.57 8.75
C SER A 160 13.01 4.22 9.08
N HIS A 161 12.99 5.38 9.76
CA HIS A 161 14.17 6.09 10.28
C HIS A 161 14.39 5.86 11.78
N ARG A 162 13.51 5.08 12.41
CA ARG A 162 13.59 4.63 13.79
C ARG A 162 13.23 3.14 13.88
N THR A 163 13.51 2.53 15.01
CA THR A 163 13.10 1.14 15.26
C THR A 163 11.58 1.04 15.30
N ASP A 164 11.04 0.06 14.55
CA ASP A 164 9.63 -0.33 14.52
C ASP A 164 8.61 0.70 14.02
N VAL A 165 8.98 1.94 13.68
CA VAL A 165 8.00 2.96 13.25
C VAL A 165 7.27 2.60 11.95
N SER A 166 7.92 1.97 10.97
CA SER A 166 7.19 1.42 9.80
C SER A 166 6.18 0.34 10.20
N LYS A 167 6.49 -0.49 11.20
CA LYS A 167 5.56 -1.50 11.73
C LYS A 167 4.41 -0.88 12.51
N MET A 168 4.60 0.31 13.12
CA MET A 168 3.51 1.07 13.74
C MET A 168 2.55 1.62 12.68
N ALA A 169 3.09 2.16 11.57
CA ALA A 169 2.29 2.57 10.41
C ALA A 169 1.50 1.37 9.85
N PHE A 170 2.20 0.24 9.66
CA PHE A 170 1.62 -1.00 9.17
C PHE A 170 0.50 -1.51 10.09
N TYR A 171 0.73 -1.57 11.39
CA TYR A 171 -0.30 -2.00 12.35
C TYR A 171 -1.52 -1.06 12.33
N SER A 172 -1.29 0.24 12.20
CA SER A 172 -2.39 1.21 12.08
C SER A 172 -3.24 0.96 10.83
N LEU A 173 -2.60 0.64 9.69
CA LEU A 173 -3.31 0.23 8.47
C LEU A 173 -4.09 -1.08 8.68
N MET A 174 -3.55 -2.06 9.43
CA MET A 174 -4.26 -3.30 9.73
C MET A 174 -5.52 -3.04 10.57
N LEU A 175 -5.44 -2.16 11.58
CA LEU A 175 -6.61 -1.77 12.38
C LEU A 175 -7.69 -1.07 11.53
N LEU A 176 -7.28 -0.19 10.62
CA LEU A 176 -8.19 0.41 9.65
C LEU A 176 -8.83 -0.67 8.77
N GLY A 177 -8.02 -1.62 8.28
CA GLY A 177 -8.50 -2.74 7.48
C GLY A 177 -9.51 -3.64 8.22
N GLN A 178 -9.31 -3.86 9.51
CA GLN A 178 -10.25 -4.57 10.37
C GLN A 178 -11.57 -3.80 10.49
N GLU A 179 -11.52 -2.50 10.77
CA GLU A 179 -12.72 -1.65 10.91
C GLU A 179 -13.52 -1.57 9.60
N GLN A 180 -12.83 -1.43 8.47
CA GLN A 180 -13.44 -1.36 7.14
C GLN A 180 -13.84 -2.74 6.57
N GLN A 181 -13.53 -3.81 7.30
CA GLN A 181 -13.75 -5.20 6.89
C GLN A 181 -13.16 -5.49 5.50
N LEU A 182 -11.91 -5.05 5.30
CA LEU A 182 -11.19 -5.33 4.06
C LEU A 182 -10.84 -6.82 4.03
N PRO A 183 -11.08 -7.54 2.92
CA PRO A 183 -10.78 -8.97 2.86
C PRO A 183 -9.28 -9.24 2.86
N TRP A 184 -8.49 -8.31 2.31
CA TRP A 184 -7.05 -8.37 2.25
C TRP A 184 -6.46 -6.98 2.06
N ILE A 185 -5.14 -6.88 2.27
CA ILE A 185 -4.28 -5.80 1.80
C ILE A 185 -3.23 -6.43 0.89
N ASP A 186 -3.16 -5.98 -0.36
CA ASP A 186 -2.24 -6.49 -1.37
C ASP A 186 -0.82 -6.04 -1.02
N CYS A 187 0.10 -6.99 -1.02
CA CYS A 187 1.53 -6.79 -0.78
C CYS A 187 2.36 -7.25 -1.98
N GLN A 188 1.71 -7.50 -3.12
CA GLN A 188 2.28 -7.85 -4.41
C GLN A 188 3.16 -9.10 -4.37
N LEU A 189 4.44 -8.92 -4.05
CA LEU A 189 5.48 -9.93 -4.10
C LEU A 189 5.74 -10.54 -2.72
N VAL A 190 5.97 -11.85 -2.70
CA VAL A 190 6.34 -12.56 -1.49
C VAL A 190 7.77 -12.19 -1.08
N ASN A 191 7.97 -11.90 0.20
CA ASN A 191 9.31 -11.86 0.80
C ASN A 191 9.25 -12.26 2.28
N ASP A 192 10.40 -12.69 2.82
CA ASP A 192 10.51 -13.18 4.20
C ASP A 192 10.05 -12.15 5.24
N HIS A 193 10.25 -10.85 4.96
CA HIS A 193 9.82 -9.79 5.86
C HIS A 193 8.28 -9.74 5.96
N LEU A 194 7.57 -9.77 4.83
CA LEU A 194 6.10 -9.78 4.79
C LEU A 194 5.53 -11.05 5.42
N ILE A 195 6.11 -12.21 5.14
CA ILE A 195 5.69 -13.46 5.78
C ILE A 195 5.87 -13.38 7.30
N SER A 196 6.97 -12.80 7.79
CA SER A 196 7.18 -12.57 9.22
C SER A 196 6.17 -11.59 9.86
N LEU A 197 5.55 -10.72 9.04
CA LEU A 197 4.47 -9.82 9.46
C LEU A 197 3.08 -10.48 9.40
N GLY A 198 2.98 -11.74 8.94
CA GLY A 198 1.71 -12.46 8.83
C GLY A 198 1.08 -12.42 7.43
N ALA A 199 1.87 -12.13 6.39
CA ALA A 199 1.42 -12.30 5.01
C ALA A 199 1.21 -13.77 4.66
N CYS A 200 0.27 -13.99 3.76
CA CYS A 200 0.01 -15.25 3.10
C CYS A 200 -0.01 -15.02 1.58
N THR A 201 -0.32 -16.08 0.84
CA THR A 201 -0.44 -16.03 -0.60
C THR A 201 -1.82 -16.51 -1.05
N LEU A 202 -2.29 -15.94 -2.16
CA LEU A 202 -3.40 -16.44 -2.95
C LEU A 202 -2.86 -16.84 -4.33
N SER A 203 -3.51 -17.80 -4.99
CA SER A 203 -3.29 -17.95 -6.42
C SER A 203 -3.68 -16.64 -7.11
N ARG A 204 -3.03 -16.30 -8.23
CA ARG A 204 -3.40 -15.11 -9.02
C ARG A 204 -4.87 -15.18 -9.44
N GLN A 205 -5.36 -16.37 -9.79
CA GLN A 205 -6.76 -16.58 -10.13
C GLN A 205 -7.71 -16.23 -8.97
N ASP A 206 -7.44 -16.71 -7.76
CA ASP A 206 -8.27 -16.40 -6.58
C ASP A 206 -8.18 -14.92 -6.21
N TYR A 207 -6.99 -14.33 -6.29
CA TYR A 207 -6.79 -12.90 -6.08
C TYR A 207 -7.62 -12.08 -7.07
N LEU A 208 -7.47 -12.30 -8.38
CA LEU A 208 -8.17 -11.55 -9.42
C LEU A 208 -9.69 -11.72 -9.32
N LYS A 209 -10.17 -12.91 -8.98
CA LYS A 209 -11.59 -13.14 -8.71
C LYS A 209 -12.09 -12.28 -7.55
N SER A 210 -11.37 -12.28 -6.42
CA SER A 210 -11.73 -11.45 -5.27
C SER A 210 -11.60 -9.94 -5.56
N LEU A 211 -10.63 -9.56 -6.40
CA LEU A 211 -10.37 -8.19 -6.80
C LEU A 211 -11.61 -7.57 -7.48
N GLN A 212 -12.24 -8.31 -8.39
CA GLN A 212 -13.43 -7.86 -9.11
C GLN A 212 -14.63 -7.57 -8.21
N ASP A 213 -14.68 -8.18 -7.03
CA ASP A 213 -15.71 -7.89 -6.02
C ASP A 213 -15.36 -6.66 -5.19
N VAL A 214 -14.09 -6.51 -4.76
CA VAL A 214 -13.69 -5.42 -3.86
C VAL A 214 -13.64 -4.05 -4.53
N VAL A 215 -13.24 -3.97 -5.80
CA VAL A 215 -13.14 -2.67 -6.51
C VAL A 215 -14.50 -2.05 -6.79
N LYS A 216 -15.56 -2.87 -6.78
CA LYS A 216 -16.97 -2.43 -6.96
C LYS A 216 -17.63 -2.02 -5.64
N GLN A 217 -17.00 -2.29 -4.50
CA GLN A 217 -17.54 -1.89 -3.20
C GLN A 217 -17.47 -0.37 -3.02
N PRO A 218 -18.32 0.22 -2.14
CA PRO A 218 -18.18 1.61 -1.75
C PRO A 218 -16.79 1.89 -1.21
N ALA A 219 -16.19 2.96 -1.69
CA ALA A 219 -14.82 3.30 -1.34
C ALA A 219 -14.68 3.78 0.11
N ILE A 220 -13.51 3.52 0.69
CA ILE A 220 -13.21 3.88 2.09
C ILE A 220 -13.28 5.39 2.26
N ASN A 221 -13.97 5.84 3.31
CA ASN A 221 -13.98 7.25 3.69
C ASN A 221 -12.71 7.60 4.49
N TRP A 222 -11.59 7.77 3.78
CA TRP A 222 -10.29 8.12 4.37
C TRP A 222 -10.32 9.43 5.18
N LYS A 223 -11.23 10.35 4.85
CA LYS A 223 -11.40 11.63 5.56
C LYS A 223 -11.74 11.42 7.04
N LYS A 224 -12.53 10.38 7.35
CA LYS A 224 -12.88 9.99 8.73
C LYS A 224 -11.64 9.80 9.62
N TYR A 225 -10.54 9.31 9.05
CA TYR A 225 -9.30 9.07 9.76
C TYR A 225 -8.34 10.26 9.71
N GLN A 226 -8.32 10.99 8.60
CA GLN A 226 -7.46 12.16 8.40
C GLN A 226 -7.75 13.28 9.42
N ASP A 227 -9.01 13.44 9.84
CA ASP A 227 -9.40 14.48 10.79
C ASP A 227 -8.94 14.19 12.24
N SER A 228 -8.29 13.04 12.47
CA SER A 228 -7.81 12.61 13.77
C SER A 228 -6.29 12.51 13.81
N VAL A 229 -5.75 12.65 15.02
CA VAL A 229 -4.35 12.42 15.33
C VAL A 229 -4.28 11.30 16.36
N PHE A 230 -3.61 10.20 16.02
CA PHE A 230 -3.59 9.01 16.85
C PHE A 230 -2.29 8.92 17.66
N SER A 231 -2.41 8.44 18.90
CA SER A 231 -1.26 8.13 19.76
C SER A 231 -0.88 6.66 19.60
N SER A 232 0.41 6.38 19.42
CA SER A 232 0.90 5.00 19.39
C SER A 232 0.63 4.28 20.72
N LYS A 233 0.69 4.99 21.85
CA LYS A 233 0.36 4.41 23.17
C LYS A 233 -1.11 4.01 23.25
N THR A 234 -2.01 4.89 22.83
CA THR A 234 -3.46 4.62 22.81
C THR A 234 -3.77 3.43 21.88
N ILE A 235 -3.21 3.41 20.68
CA ILE A 235 -3.36 2.27 19.76
C ILE A 235 -2.87 0.97 20.41
N ALA A 236 -1.69 0.99 21.04
CA ALA A 236 -1.13 -0.19 21.69
C ALA A 236 -1.89 -0.65 22.95
N GLN A 237 -2.72 0.22 23.52
CA GLN A 237 -3.55 -0.09 24.68
C GLN A 237 -4.91 -0.66 24.25
N TYR A 238 -5.54 -0.08 23.23
CA TYR A 238 -6.94 -0.37 22.88
C TYR A 238 -7.10 -1.15 21.57
N ALA A 239 -6.03 -1.31 20.78
CA ALA A 239 -6.06 -1.99 19.49
C ALA A 239 -7.15 -1.46 18.54
N ARG A 240 -7.31 -0.14 18.48
CA ARG A 240 -8.25 0.57 17.61
C ARG A 240 -7.76 1.98 17.31
N LEU A 241 -8.20 2.55 16.18
CA LEU A 241 -7.92 3.94 15.80
C LEU A 241 -9.00 4.89 16.31
N LEU A 242 -10.27 4.55 16.06
CA LEU A 242 -11.42 5.34 16.46
C LEU A 242 -12.08 4.73 17.71
N GLU A 243 -12.77 5.58 18.48
CA GLU A 243 -13.47 5.19 19.72
C GLU A 243 -14.70 4.30 19.48
#